data_AF-A0A8S2YVE1-F1
#
_entry.id   AF-A0A8S2YVE1-F1
#
_cell.length_a   1.000
_cell.length_b   1.000
_cell.length_c   1.000
_cell.angle_alpha   90.00
_cell.angle_beta   90.00
_cell.angle_gamma   90.00
#
_symmetry.space_group_name_H-M   'P 1'
#
loop_
_entity.id
_entity.type
_entity.pdbx_description
1 polymer ?
#
loop_
_entity_poly.entity_id
_entity_poly.type
_entity_poly.pdbx_seq_one_letter_code
_entity_poly.pdbx_strand_id
1 'polypeptide(L)' 'NPTDIQREAIGVALQGHDILGAAMTGSGKTLAFLIPVLECLYRARWTSNDGLGILIISPTR' A
#
# COMPACT_ATOMS: atom_id res chain seq x y z
N ASN A 1 7.01 -1.17 15.64
CA ASN A 1 5.92 -0.16 15.70
C ASN A 1 5.78 0.46 14.31
N PRO A 2 4.57 0.74 13.80
CA PRO A 2 4.41 1.43 12.52
C PRO A 2 5.06 2.81 12.56
N THR A 3 5.67 3.24 11.46
CA THR A 3 6.13 4.64 11.30
C THR A 3 4.92 5.58 11.16
N ASP A 4 5.13 6.89 11.29
CA ASP A 4 4.02 7.86 11.25
C ASP A 4 3.25 7.79 9.94
N ILE A 5 3.95 7.76 8.80
CA ILE A 5 3.33 7.61 7.47
C ILE A 5 2.56 6.28 7.32
N GLN A 6 2.99 5.21 7.99
CA GLN A 6 2.25 3.93 7.99
C GLN A 6 0.99 4.02 8.85
N ARG A 7 1.09 4.66 10.02
CA ARG A 7 -0.04 4.82 10.95
C ARG A 7 -1.15 5.68 10.34
N GLU A 8 -0.77 6.71 9.59
CA GLU A 8 -1.69 7.62 8.90
C GLU A 8 -2.29 7.00 7.64
N ALA A 9 -1.51 6.26 6.85
CA ALA A 9 -1.96 5.76 5.55
C ALA A 9 -2.70 4.42 5.61
N ILE A 10 -2.26 3.45 6.41
CA ILE A 10 -2.74 2.05 6.30
C ILE A 10 -4.24 1.95 6.55
N GLY A 11 -4.74 2.56 7.63
CA GLY A 11 -6.17 2.48 7.96
C GLY A 11 -7.06 3.14 6.90
N VAL A 12 -6.65 4.31 6.42
CA VAL A 12 -7.36 5.05 5.37
C VAL A 12 -7.34 4.28 4.04
N ALA A 13 -6.22 3.64 3.70
CA ALA A 13 -6.08 2.85 2.47
C ALA A 13 -7.00 1.61 2.49
N LEU A 14 -7.10 0.93 3.63
CA LEU A 14 -7.98 -0.24 3.81
C LEU A 14 -9.47 0.10 3.72
N GLN A 15 -9.84 1.38 3.89
CA GLN A 15 -11.20 1.86 3.69
C GLN A 15 -11.52 2.13 2.21
N GLY A 16 -10.54 1.97 1.30
CA GLY A 16 -10.71 2.18 -0.13
C GLY A 16 -10.60 3.64 -0.55
N HIS A 17 -10.02 4.51 0.28
CA HIS A 17 -9.78 5.90 -0.08
C HIS A 17 -8.53 6.06 -0.96
N ASP A 18 -8.61 6.98 -1.92
CA ASP A 18 -7.44 7.48 -2.64
C ASP A 18 -6.57 8.34 -1.71
N ILE A 19 -5.25 8.15 -1.76
CA ILE A 19 -4.30 8.78 -0.84
C ILE A 19 -3.16 9.44 -1.60
N LEU A 20 -2.85 10.67 -1.21
CA LEU A 20 -1.58 11.34 -1.54
C LEU A 20 -0.70 11.36 -0.28
N GLY A 21 0.34 10.51 -0.28
CA GLY A 21 1.28 10.40 0.83
C GLY A 21 2.58 11.14 0.58
N ALA A 22 2.95 12.08 1.45
CA ALA A 22 4.23 12.78 1.43
C ALA A 22 4.95 12.60 2.76
N ALA A 23 6.18 12.09 2.72
CA ALA A 23 7.02 11.91 3.90
C ALA A 23 8.49 11.88 3.48
N MET A 24 9.40 12.12 4.44
CA MET A 24 10.85 12.13 4.19
C MET A 24 11.37 10.78 3.63
N THR A 25 12.52 10.77 2.97
CA THR A 25 13.19 9.51 2.58
C THR A 25 13.51 8.68 3.82
N GLY A 26 13.40 7.35 3.73
CA GLY A 26 13.59 6.45 4.87
C GLY A 26 12.41 6.36 5.86
N SER A 27 11.31 7.10 5.64
CA SER A 27 10.12 7.09 6.52
C SER A 27 9.26 5.81 6.45
N GLY A 28 9.61 4.85 5.60
CA GLY A 28 8.84 3.60 5.46
C GLY A 28 7.61 3.70 4.54
N LYS A 29 7.57 4.67 3.62
CA LYS A 29 6.52 4.82 2.59
C LYS A 29 6.23 3.53 1.81
N THR A 30 7.26 2.73 1.52
CA THR A 30 7.11 1.46 0.81
C THR A 30 6.11 0.53 1.49
N LEU A 31 6.23 0.32 2.80
CA LEU A 31 5.27 -0.50 3.54
C LEU A 31 3.94 0.21 3.75
N ALA A 32 3.90 1.54 3.75
CA ALA A 32 2.67 2.31 3.90
C ALA A 32 1.68 2.05 2.75
N PHE A 33 2.15 1.78 1.52
CA PHE A 33 1.28 1.36 0.41
C PHE A 33 1.24 -0.16 0.18
N LEU A 34 2.29 -0.93 0.52
CA LEU A 34 2.29 -2.38 0.30
C LEU A 34 1.41 -3.16 1.28
N ILE A 35 1.39 -2.77 2.56
CA ILE A 35 0.57 -3.45 3.58
C ILE A 35 -0.92 -3.45 3.22
N PRO A 36 -1.57 -2.31 2.94
CA PRO A 36 -3.00 -2.31 2.63
C PRO A 36 -3.30 -3.06 1.33
N VAL A 37 -2.40 -2.98 0.35
CA VAL A 37 -2.47 -3.72 -0.91
C VAL A 37 -2.51 -5.24 -0.66
N LEU A 38 -1.55 -5.78 0.11
CA LEU A 38 -1.49 -7.22 0.39
C LEU A 38 -2.70 -7.69 1.18
N GLU A 39 -3.16 -6.89 2.14
CA GLU A 39 -4.36 -7.17 2.92
C GLU A 39 -5.62 -7.23 2.04
N CYS A 40 -5.78 -6.29 1.11
CA CYS A 40 -6.88 -6.30 0.14
C CYS A 40 -6.88 -7.55 -0.72
N LEU A 41 -5.72 -7.92 -1.30
CA LEU A 41 -5.60 -9.15 -2.09
C LEU A 41 -5.88 -10.40 -1.28
N TYR A 42 -5.34 -10.47 -0.06
CA TYR A 42 -5.54 -11.60 0.84
C TYR A 42 -7.02 -11.79 1.18
N ARG A 43 -7.72 -10.70 1.56
CA ARG A 43 -9.15 -10.72 1.86
C ARG A 43 -10.01 -11.09 0.65
N ALA A 44 -9.62 -10.62 -0.54
CA ALA A 44 -10.26 -10.97 -1.80
C ALA A 44 -9.98 -12.42 -2.23
N ARG A 45 -9.09 -13.15 -1.54
CA ARG A 45 -8.56 -14.46 -1.96
C ARG A 45 -8.01 -14.41 -3.38
N TRP A 46 -7.35 -13.31 -3.73
CA TRP A 46 -6.82 -13.10 -5.05
C TRP A 46 -5.78 -14.17 -5.40
N THR A 47 -5.87 -14.72 -6.59
CA THR A 47 -4.99 -15.76 -7.10
C THR A 47 -4.34 -15.35 -8.41
N SER A 48 -3.41 -16.16 -8.89
CA SER A 48 -2.83 -15.97 -10.22
C SER A 48 -3.85 -16.05 -11.37
N ASN A 49 -4.99 -16.70 -11.14
CA ASN A 49 -6.03 -16.85 -12.16
C ASN A 49 -6.87 -15.56 -12.34
N ASP A 50 -6.83 -14.65 -11.37
CA ASP A 50 -7.57 -13.39 -11.39
C ASP A 50 -6.83 -12.28 -12.15
N GLY A 51 -5.58 -12.55 -12.58
CA GLY A 51 -4.75 -11.61 -13.32
C GLY A 51 -4.03 -10.58 -12.45
N LEU A 52 -3.74 -9.40 -13.00
CA LEU A 52 -2.97 -8.34 -12.34
C LEU A 52 -3.79 -7.68 -11.21
N GLY A 53 -3.39 -7.93 -9.96
CA GLY A 53 -4.06 -7.33 -8.79
C GLY A 53 -3.62 -5.90 -8.46
N ILE A 54 -2.33 -5.55 -8.66
CA ILE A 54 -1.77 -4.22 -8.34
C ILE A 54 -0.70 -3.82 -9.35
N LEU A 55 -0.63 -2.52 -9.64
CA LEU A 55 0.45 -1.88 -10.38
C LEU A 55 1.13 -0.81 -9.51
N ILE A 56 2.43 -0.95 -9.29
CA ILE A 56 3.27 0.06 -8.64
C ILE A 56 4.23 0.64 -9.67
N ILE A 57 4.21 1.95 -9.83
CA ILE A 57 5.09 2.67 -10.77
C ILE A 57 6.11 3.45 -9.94
N SER A 58 7.40 3.17 -10.17
CA SER A 58 8.50 3.98 -9.65
C SER A 58 9.19 4.69 -10.82
N PRO A 59 9.63 5.94 -10.66
CA PRO A 59 10.21 6.75 -11.73
C PRO A 59 11.65 6.36 -12.10
N THR A 60 11.95 5.05 -12.22
CA THR A 60 13.26 4.42 -12.53
C THR A 60 14.27 4.36 -11.36
N ARG A 61 15.42 3.67 -11.55
CA ARG A 61 16.45 3.43 -10.52
C ARG A 61 17.14 4.71 -10.07
#